data_AF-A0A841T635-F1
#
_entry.id   AF-A0A841T635-F1
#
_cell.length_a   1.000
_cell.length_b   1.000
_cell.length_c   1.000
_cell.angle_alpha   90.00
_cell.angle_beta   90.00
_cell.angle_gamma   90.00
#
_symmetry.space_group_name_H-M   'P 1'
#
loop_
_entity.id
_entity.type
_entity.pdbx_description
1 polymer ?
#
loop_
_entity_poly.entity_id
_entity_poly.type
_entity_poly.pdbx_seq_one_letter_code
_entity_poly.pdbx_strand_id
1 'polypeptide(L)'
;MSYLEQHYPKDAERISEYLMFMDNEEGMYLYKNRLSRAQIAFDPEGELLYCQESALQYRYSWSPGMEEEVCAAREELAVHENVTRWIERSLSPRMKATYGEDLKLFLQELWGPLTEYRFEELKADSPVRSLSANGSLYLYSDQAPNRLAFEFLPAPIAEARKQEELRRRRELLSGNGWTVISFTREALDRHLPLLRERLQLEWKKRQRFKRSSEDQG
;
A
#
# COMPACT_ATOMS: atom_id res chain seq x y z
N MET A 1 -5.06 -22.60 -25.07
CA MET A 1 -5.66 -21.29 -24.72
C MET A 1 -6.54 -20.80 -25.88
N SER A 2 -7.64 -21.50 -26.19
CA SER A 2 -8.55 -21.12 -27.28
C SER A 2 -9.55 -20.03 -26.85
N TYR A 3 -10.05 -20.12 -25.61
CA TYR A 3 -11.13 -19.25 -25.13
C TYR A 3 -10.79 -17.75 -25.13
N LEU A 4 -9.64 -17.35 -24.56
CA LEU A 4 -9.25 -15.94 -24.52
C LEU A 4 -9.00 -15.36 -25.91
N GLU A 5 -8.40 -16.15 -26.80
CA GLU A 5 -8.13 -15.75 -28.18
C GLU A 5 -9.43 -15.64 -29.00
N GLN A 6 -10.43 -16.49 -28.74
CA GLN A 6 -11.72 -16.46 -29.43
C GLN A 6 -12.64 -15.34 -28.93
N HIS A 7 -12.73 -15.16 -27.61
CA HIS A 7 -13.70 -14.24 -27.00
C HIS A 7 -13.12 -12.85 -26.69
N TYR A 8 -11.81 -12.74 -26.49
CA TYR A 8 -11.10 -11.49 -26.18
C TYR A 8 -9.85 -11.28 -27.06
N PRO A 9 -9.93 -11.44 -28.40
CA PRO A 9 -8.77 -11.49 -29.29
C PRO A 9 -7.83 -10.27 -29.20
N LYS A 10 -8.36 -9.10 -28.84
CA LYS A 10 -7.58 -7.85 -28.73
C LYS A 10 -6.82 -7.72 -27.41
N ASP A 11 -7.26 -8.43 -26.38
CA ASP A 11 -6.79 -8.27 -25.00
C ASP A 11 -6.31 -9.59 -24.38
N ALA A 12 -6.40 -10.71 -25.11
CA ALA A 12 -6.05 -12.05 -24.66
C ALA A 12 -4.65 -12.12 -24.04
N GLU A 13 -3.66 -11.54 -24.72
CA GLU A 13 -2.27 -11.47 -24.24
C GLU A 13 -2.19 -10.73 -22.88
N ARG A 14 -2.81 -9.56 -22.78
CA ARG A 14 -2.82 -8.75 -21.55
C ARG A 14 -3.54 -9.44 -20.40
N ILE A 15 -4.67 -10.10 -20.68
CA ILE A 15 -5.39 -10.90 -19.68
C ILE A 15 -4.49 -12.03 -19.20
N SER A 16 -3.84 -12.75 -20.12
CA SER A 16 -2.97 -13.89 -19.81
C SER A 16 -1.75 -13.51 -18.96
N GLU A 17 -1.16 -12.33 -19.17
CA GLU A 17 -0.05 -11.81 -18.34
C GLU A 17 -0.42 -11.71 -16.84
N TYR A 18 -1.70 -11.50 -16.57
CA TYR A 18 -2.23 -11.43 -15.22
C TYR A 18 -2.80 -12.74 -14.72
N LEU A 19 -2.88 -13.81 -15.51
CA LEU A 19 -3.31 -15.12 -15.03
C LEU A 19 -2.11 -15.90 -14.48
N MET A 20 -2.26 -16.40 -13.26
CA MET A 20 -1.27 -17.23 -12.58
C MET A 20 -1.85 -18.63 -12.41
N PHE A 21 -1.15 -19.63 -12.93
CA PHE A 21 -1.51 -21.04 -12.72
C PHE A 21 -1.45 -21.36 -11.23
N MET A 22 -2.48 -22.03 -10.72
CA MET A 22 -2.62 -22.38 -9.31
C MET A 22 -2.42 -23.88 -9.11
N ASP A 23 -3.21 -24.69 -9.81
CA ASP A 23 -3.22 -26.14 -9.62
C ASP A 23 -3.81 -26.88 -10.82
N ASN A 24 -3.56 -28.19 -10.86
CA ASN A 24 -4.22 -29.14 -11.74
C ASN A 24 -4.77 -30.32 -10.91
N GLU A 25 -6.02 -30.19 -10.47
CA GLU A 25 -6.76 -31.24 -9.77
C GLU A 25 -7.87 -31.77 -10.69
N GLU A 26 -8.00 -33.11 -10.75
CA GLU A 26 -9.08 -33.80 -11.48
C GLU A 26 -9.21 -33.46 -12.98
N GLY A 27 -8.12 -33.04 -13.62
CA GLY A 27 -8.11 -32.68 -15.05
C GLY A 27 -8.57 -31.24 -15.32
N MET A 28 -8.68 -30.41 -14.29
CA MET A 28 -9.01 -28.99 -14.42
C MET A 28 -7.74 -28.13 -14.21
N TYR A 29 -7.44 -27.27 -15.18
CA TYR A 29 -6.38 -26.28 -15.08
C TYR A 29 -6.92 -25.00 -14.45
N LEU A 30 -6.60 -24.78 -13.17
CA LEU A 30 -7.06 -23.61 -12.43
C LEU A 30 -6.03 -22.48 -12.51
N TYR A 31 -6.51 -21.30 -12.89
CA TYR A 31 -5.76 -20.06 -12.92
C TYR A 31 -6.41 -19.00 -12.04
N LYS A 32 -5.59 -18.08 -11.56
CA LYS A 32 -6.00 -16.95 -10.71
C LYS A 32 -5.49 -15.65 -11.29
N ASN A 33 -6.38 -14.69 -11.51
CA ASN A 33 -5.98 -13.35 -11.94
C ASN A 33 -5.20 -12.66 -10.80
N ARG A 34 -4.04 -12.08 -11.10
CA ARG A 34 -3.11 -11.47 -10.14
C ARG A 34 -3.62 -10.13 -9.62
N LEU A 35 -4.47 -9.45 -10.38
CA LEU A 35 -5.09 -8.18 -10.01
C LEU A 35 -6.31 -8.43 -9.14
N SER A 36 -7.33 -9.09 -9.68
CA SER A 36 -8.63 -9.26 -9.02
C SER A 36 -8.73 -10.48 -8.10
N ARG A 37 -7.74 -11.40 -8.15
CA ARG A 37 -7.74 -12.70 -7.47
C ARG A 37 -8.86 -13.65 -7.89
N ALA A 38 -9.66 -13.24 -8.87
CA ALA A 38 -10.72 -14.03 -9.41
C ALA A 38 -10.18 -15.22 -10.20
N GLN A 39 -10.93 -16.30 -10.17
CA GLN A 39 -10.54 -17.59 -10.71
C GLN A 39 -11.10 -17.82 -12.10
N ILE A 40 -10.31 -18.49 -12.92
CA ILE A 40 -10.69 -18.99 -14.22
C ILE A 40 -10.12 -20.41 -14.36
N ALA A 41 -10.94 -21.35 -14.81
CA ALA A 41 -10.59 -22.75 -14.93
C ALA A 41 -10.92 -23.28 -16.32
N PHE A 42 -10.03 -24.12 -16.82
CA PHE A 42 -10.15 -24.75 -18.13
C PHE A 42 -10.06 -26.27 -18.00
N ASP A 43 -10.66 -26.98 -18.95
CA ASP A 43 -10.44 -28.42 -19.13
C ASP A 43 -9.13 -28.68 -19.90
N PRO A 44 -8.72 -29.95 -20.09
CA PRO A 44 -7.49 -30.29 -20.81
C PRO A 44 -7.50 -29.91 -22.29
N GLU A 45 -8.67 -29.80 -22.90
CA GLU A 45 -8.87 -29.35 -24.27
C GLU A 45 -8.75 -27.82 -24.39
N GLY A 46 -8.77 -27.10 -23.27
CA GLY A 46 -8.63 -25.65 -23.18
C GLY A 46 -9.96 -24.90 -23.28
N GLU A 47 -11.08 -25.61 -23.13
CA GLU A 47 -12.42 -25.05 -23.03
C GLU A 47 -12.66 -24.50 -21.62
N LEU A 48 -13.47 -23.45 -21.54
CA LEU A 48 -13.75 -22.78 -20.28
C LEU A 48 -14.74 -23.61 -19.44
N LEU A 49 -14.30 -24.03 -18.25
CA LEU A 49 -15.16 -24.69 -17.25
C LEU A 49 -15.79 -23.68 -16.29
N TYR A 50 -15.01 -22.68 -15.87
CA TYR A 50 -15.43 -21.71 -14.87
C TYR A 50 -14.70 -20.38 -15.08
N CYS A 51 -15.42 -19.27 -15.03
CA CYS A 51 -14.82 -17.93 -15.07
C CYS A 51 -15.58 -16.98 -14.16
N GLN A 52 -14.90 -16.44 -13.16
CA GLN A 52 -15.37 -15.24 -12.49
C GLN A 52 -15.13 -14.04 -13.42
N GLU A 53 -16.12 -13.16 -13.58
CA GLU A 53 -16.05 -12.05 -14.56
C GLU A 53 -14.83 -11.15 -14.36
N SER A 54 -14.48 -10.88 -13.09
CA SER A 54 -13.29 -10.11 -12.73
C SER A 54 -11.97 -10.85 -13.01
N ALA A 55 -11.97 -12.14 -13.33
CA ALA A 55 -10.76 -12.89 -13.72
C ALA A 55 -10.24 -12.46 -15.09
N LEU A 56 -11.08 -11.81 -15.90
CA LEU A 56 -10.72 -11.25 -17.20
C LEU A 56 -10.25 -9.79 -17.10
N GLN A 57 -10.18 -9.23 -15.88
CA GLN A 57 -9.80 -7.84 -15.68
C GLN A 57 -8.28 -7.66 -15.84
N TYR A 58 -7.91 -6.76 -16.74
CA TYR A 58 -6.52 -6.38 -17.02
C TYR A 58 -6.33 -4.84 -17.01
N ARG A 59 -7.41 -4.07 -16.75
CA ARG A 59 -7.39 -2.61 -16.60
C ARG A 59 -8.08 -2.20 -15.31
N TYR A 60 -7.53 -1.18 -14.65
CA TYR A 60 -8.18 -0.49 -13.54
C TYR A 60 -9.30 0.41 -14.07
N SER A 61 -10.55 0.12 -13.71
CA SER A 61 -11.64 1.10 -13.76
C SER A 61 -11.93 1.54 -12.33
N TRP A 62 -11.49 2.74 -11.98
CA TRP A 62 -11.81 3.36 -10.70
C TRP A 62 -13.30 3.72 -10.65
N SER A 63 -14.04 3.13 -9.72
CA SER A 63 -15.42 3.52 -9.37
C SER A 63 -15.57 3.46 -7.84
N PRO A 64 -15.76 4.60 -7.16
CA PRO A 64 -16.04 4.59 -5.73
C PRO A 64 -17.38 3.89 -5.47
N GLY A 65 -17.38 2.77 -4.74
CA GLY A 65 -18.62 2.13 -4.25
C GLY A 65 -18.90 0.70 -4.72
N MET A 66 -18.00 0.04 -5.45
CA MET A 66 -18.12 -1.39 -5.82
C MET A 66 -16.84 -2.14 -5.43
N GLU A 67 -16.56 -2.22 -4.12
CA GLU A 67 -15.42 -2.95 -3.57
C GLU A 67 -15.89 -4.24 -2.90
N GLU A 68 -15.89 -5.35 -3.64
CA GLU A 68 -15.72 -6.68 -3.03
C GLU A 68 -14.31 -7.16 -3.39
N GLU A 69 -13.42 -7.17 -2.39
CA GLU A 69 -12.11 -7.80 -2.54
C GLU A 69 -11.80 -8.69 -1.33
N VAL A 70 -11.48 -9.94 -1.64
CA VAL A 70 -11.22 -11.07 -0.74
C VAL A 70 -9.72 -11.14 -0.44
N CYS A 71 -9.36 -11.05 0.85
CA CYS A 71 -7.97 -11.15 1.32
C CYS A 71 -7.41 -12.57 1.18
N ALA A 72 -6.20 -12.72 0.62
CA ALA A 72 -5.41 -13.93 0.81
C ALA A 72 -4.90 -14.01 2.26
N ALA A 73 -4.88 -15.22 2.85
CA ALA A 73 -4.32 -15.44 4.17
C ALA A 73 -2.84 -15.03 4.22
N ARG A 74 -2.48 -14.34 5.30
CA ARG A 74 -1.19 -13.70 5.53
C ARG A 74 -0.15 -14.76 5.89
N GLU A 75 0.86 -14.98 5.05
CA GLU A 75 2.05 -15.73 5.46
C GLU A 75 2.81 -14.90 6.52
N GLU A 76 3.14 -15.52 7.66
CA GLU A 76 3.96 -14.87 8.70
C GLU A 76 5.40 -14.71 8.20
N LEU A 77 5.68 -13.59 7.54
CA LEU A 77 7.04 -13.21 7.19
C LEU A 77 7.83 -12.86 8.46
N ALA A 78 9.04 -13.43 8.58
CA ALA A 78 9.97 -13.03 9.62
C ALA A 78 10.28 -11.53 9.51
N VAL A 79 10.08 -10.81 10.61
CA VAL A 79 10.19 -9.35 10.65
C VAL A 79 11.67 -8.97 10.70
N HIS A 80 12.07 -8.03 9.85
CA HIS A 80 13.45 -7.58 9.78
C HIS A 80 13.89 -6.93 11.11
N GLU A 81 15.09 -7.24 11.62
CA GLU A 81 15.50 -6.80 12.97
C GLU A 81 15.49 -5.28 13.13
N ASN A 82 15.86 -4.53 12.07
CA ASN A 82 15.86 -3.07 12.08
C ASN A 82 14.46 -2.49 12.29
N VAL A 83 13.39 -3.19 11.84
CA VAL A 83 12.01 -2.77 12.08
C VAL A 83 11.71 -2.87 13.57
N THR A 84 12.01 -4.03 14.17
CA THR A 84 11.80 -4.28 15.60
C THR A 84 12.59 -3.28 16.46
N ARG A 85 13.89 -3.12 16.19
CA ARG A 85 14.75 -2.17 16.91
C ARG A 85 14.27 -0.74 16.80
N TRP A 86 13.84 -0.33 15.60
CA TRP A 86 13.37 1.03 15.40
C TRP A 86 12.06 1.28 16.15
N ILE A 87 11.11 0.34 16.13
CA ILE A 87 9.86 0.44 16.89
C ILE A 87 10.12 0.57 18.39
N GLU A 88 11.03 -0.25 18.92
CA GLU A 88 11.39 -0.24 20.35
C GLU A 88 12.09 1.04 20.78
N ARG A 89 12.94 1.61 19.90
CA ARG A 89 13.66 2.85 20.18
C ARG A 89 12.80 4.10 20.00
N SER A 90 11.92 4.11 19.01
CA SER A 90 11.25 5.34 18.54
C SER A 90 9.85 5.54 19.12
N LEU A 91 9.22 4.52 19.69
CA LEU A 91 7.85 4.60 20.20
C LEU A 91 7.78 4.42 21.72
N SER A 92 6.94 5.23 22.37
CA SER A 92 6.55 4.98 23.76
C SER A 92 5.71 3.70 23.89
N PRO A 93 5.64 3.06 25.07
CA PRO A 93 4.83 1.86 25.28
C PRO A 93 3.36 2.03 24.88
N ARG A 94 2.79 3.22 25.16
CA ARG A 94 1.42 3.56 24.77
C ARG A 94 1.25 3.60 23.25
N MET A 95 2.19 4.20 22.53
CA MET A 95 2.14 4.28 21.07
C MET A 95 2.37 2.93 20.41
N LYS A 96 3.25 2.10 20.97
CA LYS A 96 3.47 0.72 20.51
C LYS A 96 2.18 -0.11 20.64
N ALA A 97 1.45 0.04 21.74
CA ALA A 97 0.16 -0.64 21.92
C ALA A 97 -0.91 -0.19 20.90
N THR A 98 -0.91 1.08 20.50
CA THR A 98 -1.91 1.61 19.56
C THR A 98 -1.54 1.41 18.09
N TYR A 99 -0.27 1.63 17.72
CA TYR A 99 0.17 1.71 16.31
C TYR A 99 1.25 0.69 15.95
N GLY A 100 1.72 -0.14 16.89
CA GLY A 100 2.90 -0.97 16.70
C GLY A 100 2.78 -1.93 15.52
N GLU A 101 1.64 -2.61 15.35
CA GLU A 101 1.43 -3.53 14.24
C GLU A 101 1.27 -2.80 12.90
N ASP A 102 0.68 -1.61 12.87
CA ASP A 102 0.52 -0.80 11.66
C ASP A 102 1.87 -0.30 11.16
N LEU A 103 2.69 0.19 12.10
CA LEU A 103 4.04 0.66 11.81
C LEU A 103 4.95 -0.47 11.41
N LYS A 104 4.83 -1.63 12.06
CA LYS A 104 5.57 -2.84 11.69
C LYS A 104 5.24 -3.23 10.25
N LEU A 105 3.96 -3.25 9.88
CA LEU A 105 3.53 -3.54 8.51
C LEU A 105 4.05 -2.51 7.52
N PHE A 106 3.90 -1.22 7.82
CA PHE A 106 4.41 -0.13 6.98
C PHE A 106 5.93 -0.20 6.80
N LEU A 107 6.70 -0.36 7.89
CA LEU A 107 8.16 -0.39 7.84
C LEU A 107 8.67 -1.65 7.14
N GLN A 108 8.02 -2.80 7.33
CA GLN A 108 8.41 -4.05 6.71
C GLN A 108 8.07 -4.08 5.21
N GLU A 109 6.86 -3.71 4.84
CA GLU A 109 6.32 -4.00 3.49
C GLU A 109 6.36 -2.81 2.52
N LEU A 110 6.46 -1.59 3.05
CA LEU A 110 6.34 -0.37 2.26
C LEU A 110 7.62 0.47 2.31
N TRP A 111 8.07 0.85 3.50
CA TRP A 111 9.19 1.79 3.64
C TRP A 111 10.55 1.11 3.61
N GLY A 112 10.72 -0.01 4.33
CA GLY A 112 11.97 -0.78 4.40
C GLY A 112 12.56 -1.13 3.04
N PRO A 113 11.79 -1.67 2.09
CA PRO A 113 12.28 -1.96 0.75
C PRO A 113 12.81 -0.74 -0.02
N LEU A 114 12.30 0.47 0.28
CA LEU A 114 12.72 1.71 -0.38
C LEU A 114 14.01 2.30 0.22
N THR A 115 14.28 2.00 1.49
CA THR A 115 15.42 2.54 2.22
C THR A 115 16.44 1.50 2.64
N GLU A 116 16.36 0.28 2.07
CA GLU A 116 17.18 -0.87 2.48
C GLU A 116 17.12 -1.12 4.00
N TYR A 117 15.94 -0.93 4.59
CA TYR A 117 15.69 -1.05 6.03
C TYR A 117 16.57 -0.13 6.89
N ARG A 118 17.04 0.98 6.33
CA ARG A 118 17.70 2.07 7.06
C ARG A 118 16.64 3.10 7.45
N PHE A 119 16.50 3.33 8.75
CA PHE A 119 15.43 4.17 9.33
C PHE A 119 15.99 5.35 10.16
N GLU A 120 17.25 5.70 9.96
CA GLU A 120 17.96 6.74 10.71
C GLU A 120 17.32 8.13 10.54
N GLU A 121 16.80 8.40 9.35
CA GLU A 121 16.17 9.67 9.00
C GLU A 121 14.68 9.75 9.40
N LEU A 122 14.10 8.64 9.85
CA LEU A 122 12.67 8.52 10.12
C LEU A 122 12.38 8.91 11.57
N LYS A 123 11.51 9.91 11.75
CA LYS A 123 11.08 10.43 13.04
C LYS A 123 9.63 10.03 13.31
N ALA A 124 9.31 9.70 14.56
CA ALA A 124 7.99 9.29 15.02
C ALA A 124 7.40 10.35 15.97
N ASP A 125 6.84 11.42 15.42
CA ASP A 125 6.18 12.49 16.18
C ASP A 125 5.34 13.36 15.24
N SER A 126 4.62 14.35 15.78
CA SER A 126 4.03 15.42 14.98
C SER A 126 5.11 16.29 14.32
N PRO A 127 5.06 16.54 13.00
CA PRO A 127 5.93 17.53 12.37
C PRO A 127 5.59 18.97 12.79
N VAL A 128 4.41 19.18 13.43
CA VAL A 128 3.95 20.49 13.90
C VAL A 128 3.53 20.41 15.38
N ARG A 129 4.18 21.20 16.24
CA ARG A 129 3.99 21.19 17.70
C ARG A 129 2.66 21.79 18.22
N SER A 130 1.82 22.36 17.35
CA SER A 130 0.77 23.33 17.76
C SER A 130 -0.66 22.80 17.86
N LEU A 131 -0.92 21.50 17.68
CA LEU A 131 -2.27 20.92 17.79
C LEU A 131 -2.26 19.68 18.70
N SER A 132 -3.40 19.38 19.32
CA SER A 132 -3.47 18.44 20.45
C SER A 132 -2.92 17.05 20.10
N ALA A 133 -2.29 16.40 21.09
CA ALA A 133 -1.57 15.14 20.92
C ALA A 133 -2.44 13.91 20.58
N ASN A 134 -3.76 14.05 20.46
CA ASN A 134 -4.69 12.95 20.67
C ASN A 134 -5.38 12.36 19.43
N GLY A 135 -4.91 12.66 18.22
CA GLY A 135 -5.59 12.21 16.98
C GLY A 135 -4.91 11.12 16.17
N SER A 136 -3.58 11.22 15.98
CA SER A 136 -2.86 10.42 14.98
C SER A 136 -1.36 10.46 15.20
N LEU A 137 -0.67 9.40 14.77
CA LEU A 137 0.79 9.30 14.77
C LEU A 137 1.33 9.68 13.40
N TYR A 138 2.42 10.44 13.35
CA TYR A 138 3.11 10.78 12.11
C TYR A 138 4.49 10.13 12.08
N LEU A 139 4.85 9.54 10.93
CA LEU A 139 6.21 9.21 10.57
C LEU A 139 6.70 10.15 9.49
N TYR A 140 7.87 10.76 9.64
CA TYR A 140 8.34 11.72 8.64
C TYR A 140 9.86 11.75 8.52
N SER A 141 10.33 12.23 7.37
CA SER A 141 11.74 12.54 7.10
C SER A 141 11.82 14.01 6.69
N ASP A 142 12.60 14.79 7.44
CA ASP A 142 12.72 16.25 7.28
C ASP A 142 13.75 16.66 6.22
N GLN A 143 14.17 15.74 5.36
CA GLN A 143 15.09 16.11 4.29
C GLN A 143 14.37 16.81 3.14
N ALA A 144 14.97 17.90 2.69
CA ALA A 144 14.64 18.54 1.43
C ALA A 144 14.86 17.58 0.23
N PRO A 145 14.16 17.78 -0.90
CA PRO A 145 13.23 18.89 -1.17
C PRO A 145 11.75 18.56 -0.93
N ASN A 146 11.41 17.27 -0.82
CA ASN A 146 10.03 16.84 -0.61
C ASN A 146 9.87 16.31 0.82
N ARG A 147 9.39 17.18 1.69
CA ARG A 147 9.02 16.86 3.07
C ARG A 147 7.82 15.92 3.05
N LEU A 148 8.05 14.65 3.36
CA LEU A 148 7.03 13.60 3.31
C LEU A 148 6.68 13.17 4.72
N ALA A 149 5.39 13.16 5.03
CA ALA A 149 4.86 12.69 6.29
C ALA A 149 3.78 11.61 6.05
N PHE A 150 3.81 10.59 6.90
CA PHE A 150 2.91 9.45 6.89
C PHE A 150 2.05 9.53 8.14
N GLU A 151 0.75 9.74 7.99
CA GLU A 151 -0.17 9.85 9.11
C GLU A 151 -0.89 8.52 9.34
N PHE A 152 -0.74 7.95 10.53
CA PHE A 152 -1.44 6.75 10.98
C PHE A 152 -2.65 7.19 11.80
N LEU A 153 -3.83 6.89 11.25
CA LEU A 153 -5.11 7.17 11.88
C LEU A 153 -5.53 5.98 12.74
N PRO A 154 -6.00 6.21 13.98
CA PRO A 154 -6.65 5.16 14.74
C PRO A 154 -7.97 4.75 14.05
N ALA A 155 -8.51 3.61 14.48
CA ALA A 155 -9.84 3.11 14.12
C ALA A 155 -10.90 4.24 14.07
N PRO A 156 -11.95 4.11 13.23
CA PRO A 156 -12.80 5.21 12.79
C PRO A 156 -13.22 6.16 13.91
N ILE A 157 -12.83 7.43 13.74
CA ILE A 157 -13.13 8.48 14.69
C ILE A 157 -14.54 8.99 14.40
N ALA A 158 -15.50 8.57 15.22
CA ALA A 158 -16.91 8.92 15.08
C ALA A 158 -17.23 10.40 15.38
N GLU A 159 -16.31 11.15 15.98
CA GLU A 159 -16.54 12.53 16.38
C GLU A 159 -16.16 13.53 15.27
N ALA A 160 -17.15 14.24 14.73
CA ALA A 160 -16.97 15.29 13.72
C ALA A 160 -15.94 16.35 14.13
N ARG A 161 -15.85 16.69 15.43
CA ARG A 161 -14.87 17.65 15.95
C ARG A 161 -13.42 17.18 15.76
N LYS A 162 -13.15 15.89 15.94
CA LYS A 162 -11.81 15.31 15.75
C LYS A 162 -11.46 15.21 14.26
N GLN A 163 -12.43 14.94 13.40
CA GLN A 163 -12.22 14.94 11.95
C GLN A 163 -11.82 16.34 11.43
N GLU A 164 -12.48 17.39 11.91
CA GLU A 164 -12.14 18.77 11.56
C GLU A 164 -10.75 19.17 12.07
N GLU A 165 -10.35 18.72 13.25
CA GLU A 165 -9.00 18.95 13.77
C GLU A 165 -7.92 18.27 12.91
N LEU A 166 -8.15 17.02 12.50
CA LEU A 166 -7.25 16.30 11.58
C LEU A 166 -7.15 17.02 10.23
N ARG A 167 -8.27 17.50 9.68
CA ARG A 167 -8.30 18.25 8.43
C ARG A 167 -7.45 19.52 8.51
N ARG A 168 -7.65 20.34 9.54
CA ARG A 168 -6.86 21.57 9.77
C ARG A 168 -5.38 21.28 9.91
N ARG A 169 -5.01 20.18 10.57
CA ARG A 169 -3.60 19.78 10.72
C ARG A 169 -2.96 19.44 9.38
N ARG A 170 -3.66 18.70 8.52
CA ARG A 170 -3.20 18.37 7.16
C ARG A 170 -3.07 19.61 6.28
N GLU A 171 -4.04 20.51 6.34
CA GLU A 171 -3.99 21.80 5.63
C GLU A 171 -2.76 22.60 6.05
N LEU A 172 -2.46 22.65 7.36
CA LEU A 172 -1.31 23.37 7.89
C LEU A 172 0.02 22.72 7.49
N LEU A 173 0.11 21.39 7.51
CA LEU A 173 1.29 20.67 7.00
C LEU A 173 1.48 20.93 5.50
N SER A 174 0.41 20.85 4.72
CA SER A 174 0.44 21.07 3.27
C SER A 174 0.85 22.51 2.93
N GLY A 175 0.34 23.50 3.68
CA GLY A 175 0.76 24.91 3.56
C GLY A 175 2.24 25.14 3.88
N ASN A 176 2.87 24.25 4.65
CA ASN A 176 4.31 24.27 4.94
C ASN A 176 5.14 23.38 3.99
N GLY A 177 4.56 22.98 2.85
CA GLY A 177 5.23 22.19 1.82
C GLY A 177 5.36 20.70 2.13
N TRP A 178 4.63 20.19 3.13
CA TRP A 178 4.60 18.75 3.40
C TRP A 178 3.62 18.03 2.47
N THR A 179 4.06 16.92 1.90
CA THR A 179 3.15 15.91 1.34
C THR A 179 2.75 14.96 2.46
N VAL A 180 1.45 14.86 2.76
CA VAL A 180 0.92 13.96 3.80
C VAL A 180 0.22 12.79 3.15
N ILE A 181 0.61 11.57 3.52
CA ILE A 181 -0.06 10.32 3.11
C ILE A 181 -0.67 9.70 4.36
N SER A 182 -1.98 9.58 4.41
CA SER A 182 -2.68 8.99 5.55
C SER A 182 -2.94 7.50 5.32
N PHE A 183 -2.79 6.73 6.39
CA PHE A 183 -3.01 5.30 6.47
C PHE A 183 -4.02 4.99 7.58
N THR A 184 -5.01 4.17 7.26
CA THR A 184 -5.80 3.45 8.26
C THR A 184 -5.31 2.01 8.31
N ARG A 185 -5.69 1.27 9.35
CA ARG A 185 -5.42 -0.17 9.44
C ARG A 185 -5.95 -0.92 8.22
N GLU A 186 -7.18 -0.61 7.83
CA GLU A 186 -7.85 -1.24 6.69
C GLU A 186 -7.11 -0.95 5.39
N ALA A 187 -6.61 0.28 5.20
CA ALA A 187 -5.83 0.62 4.02
C ALA A 187 -4.49 -0.13 3.96
N LEU A 188 -3.81 -0.27 5.11
CA LEU A 188 -2.58 -1.05 5.21
C LEU A 188 -2.81 -2.54 5.05
N ASP A 189 -3.96 -3.08 5.43
CA ASP A 189 -4.24 -4.51 5.26
C ASP A 189 -4.76 -4.84 3.85
N ARG A 190 -5.59 -3.96 3.24
CA ARG A 190 -6.29 -4.23 1.98
C ARG A 190 -5.62 -3.68 0.73
N HIS A 191 -4.78 -2.64 0.85
CA HIS A 191 -4.28 -1.90 -0.31
C HIS A 191 -2.75 -1.81 -0.39
N LEU A 192 -2.01 -2.74 0.24
CA LEU A 192 -0.53 -2.74 0.22
C LEU A 192 0.08 -2.58 -1.18
N PRO A 193 -0.37 -3.28 -2.23
CA PRO A 193 0.23 -3.13 -3.56
C PRO A 193 0.11 -1.70 -4.10
N LEU A 194 -1.07 -1.08 -3.96
CA LEU A 194 -1.33 0.28 -4.41
C LEU A 194 -0.54 1.31 -3.60
N LEU A 195 -0.47 1.12 -2.29
CA LEU A 195 0.32 1.98 -1.40
C LEU A 195 1.81 1.89 -1.73
N ARG A 196 2.31 0.69 -2.07
CA ARG A 196 3.69 0.47 -2.50
C ARG A 196 4.03 1.24 -3.78
N GLU A 197 3.18 1.17 -4.79
CA GLU A 197 3.38 1.91 -6.04
C GLU A 197 3.38 3.43 -5.82
N ARG A 198 2.41 3.94 -5.06
CA ARG A 198 2.34 5.37 -4.71
C ARG A 198 3.62 5.82 -3.99
N LEU A 199 4.09 5.05 -3.01
CA LEU A 199 5.31 5.38 -2.27
C LEU A 199 6.55 5.33 -3.15
N GLN A 200 6.64 4.37 -4.07
CA GLN A 200 7.72 4.31 -5.06
C GLN A 200 7.75 5.56 -5.96
N LEU A 201 6.59 6.06 -6.38
CA LEU A 201 6.51 7.28 -7.19
C LEU A 201 6.99 8.50 -6.41
N GLU A 202 6.53 8.67 -5.17
CA GLU A 202 6.98 9.80 -4.32
C GLU A 202 8.47 9.71 -3.98
N TRP A 203 8.98 8.50 -3.74
CA TRP A 203 10.41 8.27 -3.52
C TRP A 203 11.24 8.61 -4.78
N LYS A 204 10.81 8.17 -5.96
CA LYS A 204 11.49 8.49 -7.23
C LYS A 204 11.52 9.99 -7.50
N LYS A 205 10.41 10.71 -7.21
CA LYS A 205 10.39 12.18 -7.30
C LYS A 205 11.47 12.79 -6.42
N ARG A 206 11.55 12.37 -5.14
CA ARG A 206 12.58 12.86 -4.20
C ARG A 206 14.01 12.61 -4.69
N GLN A 207 14.29 11.45 -5.26
CA GLN A 207 15.63 11.11 -5.79
C GLN A 207 16.02 11.96 -7.01
N ARG A 208 15.08 12.26 -7.91
CA ARG A 208 15.33 13.12 -9.10
C ARG A 208 15.71 14.53 -8.71
N PHE A 209 15.04 15.09 -7.69
CA PHE A 209 15.37 16.42 -7.21
C PHE A 209 16.75 16.49 -6.55
N LYS A 210 17.17 15.47 -5.77
CA LYS A 210 18.53 15.44 -5.19
C LYS A 210 19.62 15.53 -6.26
N ARG A 211 19.50 14.77 -7.35
CA ARG A 211 20.46 14.81 -8.46
C ARG A 211 20.49 16.17 -9.17
N SER A 212 19.32 16.78 -9.37
CA SER A 212 19.21 18.08 -10.03
C SER A 212 19.81 19.23 -9.19
N SER A 213 19.84 19.09 -7.86
CA SER A 213 20.48 20.06 -6.97
C SER A 213 22.00 19.87 -6.85
N GLU A 214 22.51 18.65 -7.06
CA GLU A 214 23.95 18.36 -7.04
C GLU A 214 24.63 18.79 -8.34
N ASP A 215 23.94 18.73 -9.49
CA ASP A 215 24.47 19.18 -10.79
C ASP A 215 24.51 20.72 -10.96
N GLN A 216 23.96 21.49 -10.01
CA GLN A 216 23.91 22.97 -10.04
C GLN A 216 24.81 23.64 -8.98
N GLY A 217 25.54 22.86 -8.17
CA GLY A 217 26.47 23.35 -7.14
C GLY A 217 27.92 23.08 -7.52
#